data_AF-A0A970A5Z9-F1
#
_entry.id   AF-A0A970A5Z9-F1
#
_cell.length_a   1.000
_cell.length_b   1.000
_cell.length_c   1.000
_cell.angle_alpha   90.00
_cell.angle_beta   90.00
_cell.angle_gamma   90.00
#
_symmetry.space_group_name_H-M   'P 1'
#
loop_
_entity.id
_entity.type
_entity.pdbx_description
1 polymer ?
#
loop_
_entity_poly.entity_id
_entity_poly.type
_entity_poly.pdbx_seq_one_letter_code
_entity_poly.pdbx_strand_id
1 'polypeptide(L)'
;HTFTENASDAIKAKQGRDANTMREKYNYVHQVGKYIMEEINGLNLQQLKRNTENYAALSRNNIIVQKANLIMIIDILILSCFIILNITYKMTDPIIKLSNLAEEISKGNFDVDEVIVTSEDEIKIMAVAFNKMKLNVRNYIRNFTVNPK
;
A
#
# COMPACT_ATOMS: atom_id res chain seq x y z
N HIS A 1 -36.09 13.74 50.17
CA HIS A 1 -37.09 13.13 49.27
C HIS A 1 -36.59 13.14 47.83
N THR A 2 -36.50 11.97 47.23
CA THR A 2 -35.98 11.77 45.86
C THR A 2 -36.96 12.34 44.80
N PHE A 3 -36.48 12.63 43.59
CA PHE A 3 -37.34 13.03 42.46
C PHE A 3 -38.53 12.07 42.25
N THR A 4 -38.25 10.76 42.29
CA THR A 4 -39.23 9.68 42.12
C THR A 4 -40.23 9.60 43.28
N GLU A 5 -39.81 9.90 44.51
CA GLU A 5 -40.69 9.97 45.68
C GLU A 5 -41.69 11.13 45.55
N ASN A 6 -41.21 12.34 45.23
CA ASN A 6 -42.10 13.48 45.04
C ASN A 6 -43.04 13.29 43.83
N ALA A 7 -42.60 12.57 42.78
CA ALA A 7 -43.45 12.20 41.65
C ALA A 7 -44.55 11.23 42.08
N SER A 8 -44.22 10.23 42.90
CA SER A 8 -45.21 9.31 43.48
C SER A 8 -46.18 10.04 44.40
N ASP A 9 -45.69 10.94 45.24
CA ASP A 9 -46.51 11.72 46.17
C ASP A 9 -47.44 12.70 45.45
N ALA A 10 -46.99 13.32 44.36
CA ALA A 10 -47.86 14.14 43.51
C ALA A 10 -49.01 13.32 42.89
N ILE A 11 -48.75 12.08 42.48
CA ILE A 11 -49.76 11.15 41.95
C ILE A 11 -50.74 10.73 43.05
N LYS A 12 -50.24 10.41 44.25
CA LYS A 12 -51.09 10.06 45.41
C LYS A 12 -51.95 11.23 45.87
N ALA A 13 -51.40 12.44 45.96
CA ALA A 13 -52.14 13.65 46.32
C ALA A 13 -53.25 13.96 45.30
N LYS A 14 -52.98 13.73 44.01
CA LYS A 14 -54.00 13.83 42.95
C LYS A 14 -55.15 12.83 43.15
N GLN A 15 -54.85 11.59 43.55
CA GLN A 15 -55.86 10.57 43.84
C GLN A 15 -56.64 10.87 45.12
N GLY A 16 -55.96 11.39 46.15
CA GLY A 16 -56.56 11.80 47.44
C GLY A 16 -57.28 13.15 47.42
N ARG A 17 -57.34 13.84 46.26
CA ARG A 17 -57.95 15.17 46.08
C ARG A 17 -57.31 16.28 46.94
N ASP A 18 -56.04 16.13 47.30
CA ASP A 18 -55.25 17.17 47.97
C ASP A 18 -54.55 18.04 46.92
N ALA A 19 -55.22 19.15 46.55
CA ALA A 19 -54.75 20.04 45.49
C ALA A 19 -53.47 20.82 45.87
N ASN A 20 -53.26 21.11 47.16
CA ASN A 20 -52.13 21.91 47.62
C ASN A 20 -50.84 21.08 47.58
N THR A 21 -50.87 19.89 48.19
CA THR A 21 -49.74 18.95 48.15
C THR A 21 -49.44 18.51 46.72
N MET A 22 -50.47 18.28 45.89
CA MET A 22 -50.29 17.97 44.48
C MET A 22 -49.56 19.08 43.73
N ARG A 23 -49.96 20.34 43.90
CA ARG A 23 -49.33 21.48 43.22
C ARG A 23 -47.89 21.68 43.65
N GLU A 24 -47.61 21.59 44.95
CA GLU A 24 -46.25 21.75 45.49
C GLU A 24 -45.31 20.66 44.97
N LYS A 25 -45.71 19.38 45.10
CA LYS A 25 -44.92 18.24 44.66
C LYS A 25 -44.76 18.19 43.14
N TYR A 26 -45.82 18.53 42.39
CA TYR A 26 -45.77 18.62 40.94
C TYR A 26 -44.80 19.70 40.47
N ASN A 27 -44.82 20.90 41.08
CA ASN A 27 -43.89 21.97 40.71
C ASN A 27 -42.43 21.59 40.96
N TYR A 28 -42.14 20.93 42.09
CA TYR A 28 -40.81 20.40 42.37
C TYR A 28 -40.37 19.38 41.32
N VAL A 29 -41.20 18.37 41.03
CA VAL A 29 -40.92 17.35 40.01
C VAL A 29 -40.75 17.98 38.63
N HIS A 30 -41.57 18.96 38.27
CA HIS A 30 -41.47 19.63 36.98
C HIS A 30 -40.14 20.39 36.83
N GLN A 31 -39.73 21.16 37.84
CA GLN A 31 -38.47 21.92 37.81
C GLN A 31 -37.24 21.01 37.80
N VAL A 32 -37.20 20.02 38.70
CA VAL A 32 -36.08 19.08 38.77
C VAL A 32 -36.02 18.21 37.52
N GLY A 33 -37.16 17.79 36.98
CA GLY A 33 -37.22 17.01 35.73
C GLY A 33 -36.73 17.81 34.53
N LYS A 34 -37.09 19.09 34.46
CA LYS A 34 -36.57 20.00 33.43
C LYS A 34 -35.06 20.15 33.52
N TYR A 35 -34.52 20.37 34.71
CA TYR A 35 -33.08 20.46 34.94
C TYR A 35 -32.34 19.19 34.52
N ILE A 36 -32.82 18.00 34.94
CA ILE A 36 -32.24 16.71 34.55
C ILE A 36 -32.24 16.55 33.03
N MET A 37 -33.34 16.91 32.36
CA MET A 37 -33.44 16.79 30.90
C MET A 37 -32.50 17.75 30.15
N GLU A 38 -32.33 18.98 30.64
CA GLU A 38 -31.38 19.95 30.10
C GLU A 38 -29.93 19.43 30.22
N GLU A 39 -29.56 18.88 31.39
CA GLU A 39 -28.23 18.28 31.61
C GLU A 39 -28.00 17.05 30.73
N ILE A 40 -28.98 16.14 30.61
CA ILE A 40 -28.90 14.98 29.72
C ILE A 40 -28.69 15.42 28.27
N ASN A 41 -29.43 16.42 27.81
CA ASN A 41 -29.29 16.95 26.46
C ASN A 41 -27.92 17.60 26.24
N GLY A 42 -27.42 18.36 27.22
CA GLY A 42 -26.09 18.95 27.18
C GLY A 42 -24.99 17.89 27.07
N LEU A 43 -25.04 16.86 27.90
CA LEU A 43 -24.11 15.73 27.86
C LEU A 43 -24.19 14.96 26.54
N ASN A 44 -25.40 14.73 26.01
CA ASN A 44 -25.59 14.08 24.71
C ASN A 44 -24.97 14.90 23.57
N LEU A 45 -25.20 16.22 23.54
CA LEU A 45 -24.59 17.10 22.54
C LEU A 45 -23.07 17.10 22.65
N GLN A 46 -22.53 17.10 23.88
CA GLN A 46 -21.09 17.03 24.10
C GLN A 46 -20.52 15.69 23.60
N GLN A 47 -21.18 14.57 23.88
CA GLN A 47 -20.79 13.26 23.36
C GLN A 47 -20.85 13.22 21.83
N LEU A 48 -21.92 13.72 21.22
CA LEU A 48 -22.05 13.78 19.77
C LEU A 48 -20.91 14.60 19.14
N LYS A 49 -20.65 15.79 19.69
CA LYS A 49 -19.54 16.65 19.24
C LYS A 49 -18.20 15.93 19.34
N ARG A 50 -17.90 15.31 20.48
CA ARG A 50 -16.65 14.57 20.70
C ARG A 50 -16.52 13.39 19.75
N ASN A 51 -17.59 12.65 19.53
CA ASN A 51 -17.61 11.53 18.59
C ASN A 51 -17.32 12.03 17.18
N THR A 52 -18.01 13.08 16.72
CA THR A 52 -17.79 13.66 15.39
C THR A 52 -16.36 14.17 15.21
N GLU A 53 -15.80 14.86 16.21
CA GLU A 53 -14.40 15.32 16.19
C GLU A 53 -13.41 14.15 16.09
N ASN A 54 -13.62 13.09 16.88
CA ASN A 54 -12.80 11.89 16.83
C ASN A 54 -12.88 11.20 15.46
N TYR A 55 -14.08 11.03 14.88
CA TYR A 55 -14.26 10.46 13.54
C TYR A 55 -13.62 11.34 12.46
N ALA A 56 -13.71 12.67 12.57
CA ALA A 56 -13.08 13.58 11.63
C ALA A 56 -11.54 13.49 11.69
N ALA A 57 -10.97 13.37 12.89
CA ALA A 57 -9.54 13.16 13.08
C ALA A 57 -9.07 11.81 12.49
N LEU A 58 -9.81 10.73 12.75
CA LEU A 58 -9.58 9.41 12.14
C LEU A 58 -9.63 9.48 10.61
N SER A 59 -10.61 10.17 10.04
CA SER A 59 -10.75 10.34 8.59
C SER A 59 -9.57 11.13 7.99
N ARG A 60 -9.12 12.20 8.66
CA ARG A 60 -7.94 12.96 8.23
C ARG A 60 -6.66 12.11 8.23
N ASN A 61 -6.47 11.29 9.27
CA ASN A 61 -5.33 10.36 9.34
C ASN A 61 -5.39 9.31 8.22
N ASN A 62 -6.59 8.83 7.88
CA ASN A 62 -6.77 7.89 6.77
C ASN A 62 -6.36 8.50 5.41
N ILE A 63 -6.62 9.79 5.16
CA ILE A 63 -6.19 10.43 3.91
C ILE A 63 -4.66 10.47 3.79
N ILE A 64 -3.96 10.73 4.90
CA ILE A 64 -2.48 10.74 4.92
C ILE A 64 -1.96 9.33 4.63
N VAL A 65 -2.51 8.31 5.29
CA VAL A 65 -2.14 6.90 5.07
C VAL A 65 -2.44 6.46 3.64
N GLN A 66 -3.60 6.83 3.08
CA GLN A 66 -3.97 6.51 1.70
C GLN A 66 -3.00 7.14 0.69
N LYS A 67 -2.62 8.40 0.88
CA LYS A 67 -1.63 9.06 0.02
C LYS A 67 -0.25 8.40 0.12
N ALA A 68 0.19 8.07 1.33
CA ALA A 68 1.44 7.37 1.53
C ALA A 68 1.46 6.00 0.84
N ASN A 69 0.36 5.24 0.93
CA ASN A 69 0.23 3.95 0.24
C ASN A 69 0.23 4.11 -1.29
N LEU A 70 -0.46 5.13 -1.82
CA LEU A 70 -0.46 5.39 -3.25
C LEU A 70 0.95 5.71 -3.77
N ILE A 71 1.71 6.55 -3.04
CA ILE A 71 3.10 6.85 -3.37
C ILE A 71 3.95 5.58 -3.33
N MET A 72 3.81 4.76 -2.29
CA MET A 72 4.53 3.50 -2.16
C MET A 72 4.27 2.54 -3.34
N ILE A 73 3.01 2.42 -3.78
CA ILE A 73 2.66 1.60 -4.95
C ILE A 73 3.35 2.14 -6.21
N ILE A 74 3.31 3.46 -6.43
CA ILE A 74 3.96 4.09 -7.58
C ILE A 74 5.47 3.85 -7.55
N ASP A 75 6.10 4.00 -6.38
CA ASP A 75 7.54 3.77 -6.21
C ASP A 75 7.92 2.31 -6.52
N ILE A 76 7.13 1.36 -6.04
CA ILE A 76 7.34 -0.08 -6.33
C ILE A 76 7.23 -0.35 -7.83
N LEU A 77 6.25 0.25 -8.52
CA LEU A 77 6.09 0.07 -9.97
C LEU A 77 7.26 0.65 -10.75
N ILE A 78 7.73 1.85 -10.38
CA ILE A 78 8.89 2.49 -11.01
C ILE A 78 10.15 1.65 -10.79
N LEU A 79 10.39 1.23 -9.55
CA LEU A 79 11.55 0.39 -9.21
C LEU A 79 11.52 -0.95 -9.95
N SER A 80 10.35 -1.59 -10.02
CA SER A 80 10.17 -2.85 -10.74
C SER A 80 10.48 -2.67 -12.23
N CYS A 81 9.97 -1.61 -12.86
CA CYS A 81 10.26 -1.28 -14.25
C CYS A 81 11.77 -1.04 -14.46
N PHE A 82 12.42 -0.28 -13.57
CA PHE A 82 13.86 -0.03 -13.65
C PHE A 82 14.69 -1.31 -13.52
N ILE A 83 14.31 -2.22 -12.61
CA ILE A 83 14.98 -3.52 -12.46
C ILE A 83 14.83 -4.36 -13.73
N ILE A 84 13.61 -4.46 -14.27
CA ILE A 84 13.35 -5.22 -15.51
C ILE A 84 14.19 -4.67 -16.66
N LEU A 85 14.21 -3.35 -16.85
CA LEU A 85 15.01 -2.73 -17.91
C LEU A 85 16.51 -3.00 -17.71
N ASN A 86 17.02 -2.93 -16.47
CA ASN A 86 18.42 -3.26 -16.20
C ASN A 86 18.75 -4.72 -16.54
N ILE A 87 17.90 -5.66 -16.13
CA ILE A 87 18.10 -7.09 -16.42
C ILE A 87 18.06 -7.34 -17.93
N THR A 88 17.09 -6.75 -18.63
CA THR A 88 16.96 -6.89 -20.08
C THR A 88 18.22 -6.42 -20.81
N TYR A 89 18.68 -5.19 -20.54
CA TYR A 89 19.84 -4.64 -21.25
C TYR A 89 21.18 -5.24 -20.84
N LYS A 90 21.37 -5.57 -19.55
CA LYS A 90 22.67 -6.03 -19.05
C LYS A 90 22.84 -7.55 -19.11
N MET A 91 21.75 -8.32 -19.10
CA MET A 91 21.81 -9.78 -19.09
C MET A 91 21.08 -10.40 -20.28
N THR A 92 19.77 -10.16 -20.43
CA THR A 92 18.96 -10.87 -21.43
C THR A 92 19.43 -10.60 -22.87
N ASP A 93 19.65 -9.34 -23.23
CA ASP A 93 20.10 -8.94 -24.57
C ASP A 93 21.45 -9.56 -24.95
N PRO A 94 22.52 -9.46 -24.12
CA PRO A 94 23.77 -10.17 -24.36
C PRO A 94 23.64 -11.68 -24.48
N ILE A 95 22.82 -12.32 -23.63
CA ILE A 95 22.63 -13.78 -23.65
C ILE A 95 21.97 -14.22 -24.96
N ILE A 96 20.94 -13.50 -25.42
CA ILE A 96 20.28 -13.78 -26.71
C ILE A 96 21.27 -13.61 -27.86
N LYS A 97 22.08 -12.54 -27.86
CA LYS A 97 23.13 -12.33 -28.88
C LYS A 97 24.14 -13.48 -28.90
N LEU A 98 24.65 -13.89 -27.74
CA LEU A 98 25.56 -15.03 -27.62
C LEU A 98 24.94 -16.31 -28.18
N SER A 99 23.68 -16.58 -27.85
CA SER A 99 22.95 -17.76 -28.35
C SER A 99 22.82 -17.75 -29.88
N ASN A 100 22.40 -16.62 -30.46
CA ASN A 100 22.23 -16.51 -31.91
C ASN A 100 23.55 -16.66 -32.66
N LEU A 101 24.64 -16.07 -32.14
CA LEU A 101 25.96 -16.22 -32.75
C LEU A 101 26.51 -17.64 -32.60
N ALA A 102 26.22 -18.32 -31.49
CA ALA A 102 26.58 -19.72 -31.31
C ALA A 102 25.90 -20.60 -32.37
N GLU A 103 24.63 -20.31 -32.68
CA GLU A 103 23.89 -21.01 -33.73
C GLU A 103 24.51 -20.78 -35.12
N GLU A 104 24.89 -19.55 -35.46
CA GLU A 104 25.58 -19.25 -36.72
C GLU A 104 26.92 -19.99 -36.85
N ILE A 105 27.72 -20.01 -35.78
CA ILE A 105 28.98 -20.79 -35.72
C ILE A 105 28.69 -22.27 -35.95
N SER A 106 27.62 -22.82 -35.36
CA SER A 106 27.24 -24.23 -35.52
C SER A 106 26.84 -24.59 -36.96
N LYS A 107 26.31 -23.62 -37.72
CA LYS A 107 25.97 -23.76 -39.14
C LYS A 107 27.18 -23.60 -40.07
N GLY A 108 28.37 -23.34 -39.52
CA GLY A 108 29.61 -23.15 -40.28
C GLY A 108 29.92 -21.70 -40.64
N ASN A 109 29.15 -20.74 -40.12
CA ASN A 109 29.43 -19.31 -40.30
C ASN A 109 30.35 -18.79 -39.18
N PHE A 110 31.65 -18.75 -39.45
CA PHE A 110 32.67 -18.33 -38.47
C PHE A 110 33.08 -16.86 -38.58
N ASP A 111 32.50 -16.10 -39.50
CA ASP A 111 32.80 -14.68 -39.72
C ASP A 111 31.74 -13.76 -39.10
N VAL A 112 31.14 -14.22 -38.00
CA VAL A 112 30.20 -13.42 -37.22
C VAL A 112 30.92 -12.37 -36.36
N ASP A 113 30.23 -11.28 -36.05
CA ASP A 113 30.74 -10.18 -35.22
C ASP A 113 31.13 -10.63 -33.81
N GLU A 114 31.92 -9.81 -33.11
CA GLU A 114 32.22 -10.04 -31.70
C GLU A 114 31.07 -9.57 -30.82
N VAL A 115 30.79 -10.34 -29.76
CA VAL A 115 29.85 -9.90 -28.73
C VAL A 115 30.56 -8.88 -27.85
N ILE A 116 30.16 -7.62 -27.95
CA ILE A 116 30.61 -6.54 -27.09
C ILE A 116 29.51 -6.28 -26.06
N VAL A 117 29.87 -6.38 -24.78
CA VAL A 117 28.97 -6.10 -23.65
C VAL A 117 29.54 -4.98 -22.80
N THR A 118 28.64 -4.17 -22.24
CA THR A 118 28.99 -3.04 -21.37
C THR A 118 28.94 -3.39 -19.89
N SER A 119 28.45 -4.58 -19.51
CA SER A 119 28.48 -5.02 -18.12
C SER A 119 29.92 -5.30 -17.67
N GLU A 120 30.17 -5.22 -16.36
CA GLU A 120 31.46 -5.56 -15.75
C GLU A 120 31.36 -6.83 -14.88
N ASP A 121 30.31 -7.62 -15.08
CA ASP A 121 29.95 -8.81 -14.31
C ASP A 121 30.26 -10.10 -15.08
N GLU A 122 29.63 -11.22 -14.68
CA GLU A 122 29.81 -12.54 -15.28
C GLU A 122 29.47 -12.56 -16.78
N ILE A 123 28.59 -11.67 -17.25
CA ILE A 123 28.23 -11.59 -18.67
C ILE A 123 29.43 -11.12 -19.52
N LYS A 124 30.29 -10.24 -18.99
CA LYS A 124 31.55 -9.83 -19.66
C LYS A 124 32.51 -10.99 -19.79
N ILE A 125 32.66 -11.78 -18.72
CA ILE A 125 33.53 -12.95 -18.71
C ILE A 125 33.04 -13.96 -19.76
N MET A 126 31.73 -14.21 -19.82
CA MET A 126 31.12 -15.08 -20.83
C MET A 126 31.34 -14.56 -22.26
N ALA A 127 31.14 -13.26 -22.52
CA ALA A 127 31.33 -12.67 -23.83
C ALA A 127 32.78 -12.79 -24.31
N VAL A 128 33.76 -12.52 -23.44
CA VAL A 128 35.19 -12.67 -23.75
C VAL A 128 35.56 -14.12 -24.05
N ALA A 129 35.07 -15.06 -23.23
CA ALA A 129 35.31 -16.49 -23.44
C ALA A 129 34.72 -16.97 -24.78
N PHE A 130 33.50 -16.52 -25.10
CA PHE A 130 32.84 -16.83 -26.37
C PHE A 130 33.61 -16.30 -27.58
N ASN A 131 34.04 -15.03 -27.55
CA ASN A 131 34.83 -14.43 -28.63
C ASN A 131 36.16 -15.17 -28.84
N LYS A 132 36.82 -15.59 -27.75
CA LYS A 132 38.05 -16.41 -27.82
C LYS A 132 37.79 -17.79 -28.43
N MET A 133 36.69 -18.45 -28.06
CA MET A 133 36.28 -19.72 -28.66
C MET A 133 36.06 -19.58 -30.17
N LYS A 134 35.30 -18.56 -30.59
CA LYS A 134 35.06 -18.25 -32.01
C LYS A 134 36.38 -18.13 -32.78
N LEU A 135 37.32 -17.34 -32.28
CA LEU A 135 38.62 -17.13 -32.92
C LEU A 135 39.41 -18.44 -33.06
N ASN A 136 39.43 -19.27 -32.02
CA ASN A 136 40.12 -20.55 -32.03
C ASN A 136 39.53 -21.51 -33.07
N VAL A 137 38.20 -21.63 -33.14
CA VAL A 137 37.52 -22.48 -34.12
C VAL A 137 37.80 -22.01 -35.55
N ARG A 138 37.70 -20.70 -35.82
CA ARG A 138 38.02 -20.13 -37.13
C ARG A 138 39.46 -20.44 -37.56
N ASN A 139 40.41 -20.28 -36.66
CA ASN A 139 41.82 -20.56 -36.93
C ASN A 139 42.08 -22.05 -37.17
N TYR A 140 41.44 -22.92 -36.40
CA TYR A 140 41.52 -24.37 -36.60
C TYR A 140 41.08 -24.78 -38.01
N ILE A 141 39.93 -24.28 -38.47
CA ILE A 141 39.38 -24.58 -39.80
C ILE A 141 40.26 -24.01 -40.92
N ARG A 142 40.78 -22.79 -40.74
CA ARG A 142 41.70 -22.16 -41.70
C ARG A 142 43.00 -22.98 -41.85
N ASN A 143 43.57 -23.44 -40.75
CA ASN A 143 44.80 -24.25 -40.80
C ASN A 143 44.56 -25.62 -41.45
N PHE A 144 43.37 -26.21 -41.25
CA PHE A 144 43.00 -27.47 -41.88
C PHE A 144 42.78 -27.35 -43.39
N THR A 145 42.21 -26.24 -43.87
CA THR A 145 41.97 -26.00 -45.30
C THR A 145 43.22 -25.57 -46.07
N VAL A 146 44.20 -24.92 -45.43
CA VAL A 146 45.45 -24.47 -46.08
C VAL A 146 46.51 -25.57 -46.19
N ASN A 147 46.38 -26.67 -45.45
CA ASN A 147 47.31 -27.79 -45.50
C ASN A 147 46.61 -29.09 -45.93
N PRO A 148 46.20 -29.21 -47.21
CA PRO A 148 45.73 -30.48 -47.73
C PRO A 148 46.95 -31.41 -47.82
N LYS A 149 46.92 -32.51 -47.07
CA LYS A 149 47.81 -33.64 -47.35
C LYS A 149 47.55 -34.19 -48.74
#